data_AF-A0A0H4PHI1-F1
#
_entry.id   AF-A0A0H4PHI1-F1
#
_cell.length_a   1.000
_cell.length_b   1.000
_cell.length_c   1.000
_cell.angle_alpha   90.00
_cell.angle_beta   90.00
_cell.angle_gamma   90.00
#
_symmetry.space_group_name_H-M   'P 1'
#
loop_
_entity.id
_entity.type
_entity.pdbx_description
1 polymer ?
#
loop_
_entity_poly.entity_id
_entity_poly.type
_entity_poly.pdbx_seq_one_letter_code
_entity_poly.pdbx_strand_id
1 'polypeptide(L)' 'MKNKKDNLSYDEAIARLDQLVKQLEEEDQGMDDLTKMVQEASELVKVCKQKLKMTSEEIKKAFEEA' A
#
# COMPACT_ATOMS: atom_id res chain seq x y z
N MET A 1 -1.51 17.72 -8.03
CA MET A 1 -1.36 16.65 -9.04
C MET A 1 -1.72 15.34 -8.34
N LYS A 2 -2.73 14.58 -8.79
CA LYS A 2 -3.11 13.30 -8.15
C LYS A 2 -2.02 12.26 -8.47
N ASN A 3 -1.45 11.62 -7.45
CA ASN A 3 -0.39 10.63 -7.65
C ASN A 3 -1.00 9.39 -8.33
N LYS A 4 -0.30 8.81 -9.32
CA LYS A 4 -0.74 7.57 -10.01
C LYS A 4 -1.01 6.40 -9.05
N LYS A 5 -0.41 6.42 -7.84
CA LYS A 5 -0.58 5.41 -6.79
C LYS A 5 -1.90 5.53 -6.01
N ASP A 6 -2.60 6.66 -6.06
CA ASP A 6 -3.88 6.85 -5.37
C ASP A 6 -5.01 5.99 -5.97
N ASN A 7 -4.84 5.51 -7.21
CA ASN A 7 -5.81 4.70 -7.93
C ASN A 7 -5.53 3.19 -7.89
N LEU A 8 -4.47 2.74 -7.20
CA LEU A 8 -4.22 1.31 -7.04
C LEU A 8 -5.38 0.65 -6.31
N SER A 9 -5.75 -0.57 -6.67
CA SER A 9 -6.60 -1.45 -5.86
C SER A 9 -5.84 -1.94 -4.61
N TYR A 10 -6.57 -2.50 -3.64
CA TYR A 10 -5.92 -3.06 -2.46
C TYR A 10 -4.97 -4.21 -2.85
N ASP A 11 -5.44 -5.09 -3.74
CA ASP A 11 -4.70 -6.27 -4.19
C ASP A 11 -3.44 -5.89 -4.96
N GLU A 12 -3.49 -4.86 -5.82
CA GLU A 12 -2.29 -4.36 -6.51
C GLU A 12 -1.30 -3.73 -5.53
N ALA A 13 -1.79 -2.97 -4.54
CA ALA A 13 -0.94 -2.32 -3.56
C ALA A 13 -0.23 -3.34 -2.67
N ILE A 14 -0.93 -4.39 -2.22
CA ILE A 14 -0.33 -5.43 -1.38
C ILE A 14 0.63 -6.32 -2.19
N ALA A 15 0.28 -6.67 -3.43
CA ALA A 15 1.17 -7.44 -4.30
C ALA A 15 2.48 -6.69 -4.58
N ARG A 16 2.43 -5.37 -4.78
CA ARG A 16 3.63 -4.55 -4.94
C ARG A 16 4.44 -4.47 -3.64
N LEU A 17 3.78 -4.40 -2.49
CA LEU A 17 4.45 -4.41 -1.19
C LEU A 17 5.23 -5.72 -0.99
N ASP A 18 4.62 -6.87 -1.30
CA ASP A 18 5.29 -8.17 -1.22
C ASP A 18 6.51 -8.27 -2.15
N GLN A 19 6.41 -7.69 -3.35
CA GLN A 19 7.55 -7.59 -4.27
C GLN A 19 8.68 -6.74 -3.68
N LEU A 20 8.37 -5.59 -3.07
CA LEU A 20 9.37 -4.74 -2.43
C LEU A 20 10.06 -5.45 -1.27
N VAL A 21 9.32 -6.21 -0.46
CA VAL A 21 9.90 -7.01 0.63
C VAL A 21 10.88 -8.04 0.08
N LYS A 22 10.51 -8.77 -0.98
CA LYS A 22 11.43 -9.72 -1.62
C LYS A 22 12.68 -9.04 -2.16
N GLN A 23 12.54 -7.87 -2.78
CA GLN A 23 13.67 -7.08 -3.29
C GLN A 23 14.58 -6.58 -2.16
N LEU A 24 14.03 -6.25 -0.99
CA LEU A 24 14.80 -5.84 0.19
C LEU A 24 15.59 -7.00 0.82
N GLU A 25 15.11 -8.23 0.65
CA GLU A 25 15.78 -9.44 1.14
C GLU A 25 16.93 -9.91 0.23
N GLU A 26 17.06 -9.33 -0.98
CA GLU A 26 18.17 -9.60 -1.89
C GLU A 26 19.44 -8.85 -1.45
N GLU A 27 20.58 -9.56 -1.37
CA GLU A 27 21.85 -9.05 -0.81
C GLU A 27 22.58 -7.99 -1.67
N ASP A 28 22.01 -7.55 -2.80
CA ASP A 28 22.69 -6.69 -3.79
C ASP A 28 22.05 -5.28 -3.95
N GLN A 29 21.33 -4.81 -2.92
CA GLN A 29 20.68 -3.49 -2.97
C GLN A 29 21.60 -2.37 -2.46
N GLY A 30 21.84 -1.35 -3.30
CA GLY A 30 22.56 -0.13 -2.91
C GLY A 30 21.75 0.76 -1.95
N MET A 31 22.43 1.58 -1.15
CA MET A 31 21.81 2.46 -0.13
C MET A 31 20.74 3.42 -0.70
N ASP A 32 20.98 3.97 -1.89
CA ASP A 32 20.01 4.85 -2.55
C ASP A 32 18.74 4.10 -2.97
N ASP A 33 18.87 2.84 -3.35
CA ASP A 33 17.74 2.01 -3.79
C ASP A 33 16.93 1.52 -2.59
N LEU A 34 17.59 1.19 -1.47
CA LEU A 34 16.92 0.95 -0.19
C LEU A 34 16.03 2.14 0.21
N THR A 35 16.55 3.37 0.08
CA THR A 35 15.80 4.58 0.41
C THR A 35 14.55 4.74 -0.46
N LYS A 36 14.66 4.51 -1.77
CA LYS A 36 13.53 4.58 -2.70
C LYS A 36 12.49 3.50 -2.42
N MET A 37 12.92 2.27 -2.14
CA MET A 37 12.01 1.16 -1.82
C MET A 37 11.23 1.41 -0.53
N VAL A 38 11.88 1.94 0.51
CA VAL A 38 11.20 2.32 1.76
C VAL A 38 10.18 3.44 1.54
N GLN A 39 10.51 4.44 0.72
CA GLN A 39 9.57 5.49 0.35
C GLN A 39 8.36 4.93 -0.40
N GLU A 40 8.58 4.05 -1.38
CA GLU A 40 7.51 3.41 -2.13
C GLU A 40 6.63 2.55 -1.22
N ALA A 41 7.22 1.73 -0.35
CA ALA A 41 6.50 0.89 0.60
C ALA A 41 5.62 1.74 1.54
N SER A 42 6.14 2.87 2.03
CA SER A 42 5.38 3.81 2.87
C SER A 42 4.14 4.36 2.17
N GLU A 43 4.24 4.68 0.87
CA GLU A 43 3.10 5.12 0.07
C GLU A 43 2.07 4.01 -0.13
N LEU A 44 2.51 2.78 -0.44
CA LEU A 44 1.62 1.63 -0.62
C LEU A 44 0.87 1.30 0.68
N VAL A 45 1.55 1.33 1.83
CA VAL A 45 0.92 1.13 3.14
C VAL A 45 -0.17 2.17 3.41
N LYS A 46 0.03 3.44 3.00
CA LYS A 46 -1.01 4.48 3.14
C LYS A 46 -2.24 4.12 2.30
N VAL A 47 -2.06 3.67 1.05
CA VAL A 47 -3.16 3.23 0.18
C VAL A 47 -3.93 2.07 0.81
N CYS A 48 -3.22 1.04 1.29
CA CYS A 48 -3.84 -0.11 1.95
C CYS A 48 -4.67 0.29 3.16
N LYS A 49 -4.10 1.14 4.05
CA LYS A 49 -4.81 1.65 5.24
C LYS A 49 -6.05 2.45 4.88
N GLN A 50 -5.98 3.29 3.84
CA GLN A 50 -7.12 4.08 3.40
C GLN A 50 -8.26 3.19 2.90
N LYS A 51 -7.96 2.15 2.11
CA LYS A 51 -8.99 1.23 1.62
C LYS A 51 -9.63 0.43 2.74
N LEU A 52 -8.83 -0.13 3.66
CA LEU A 52 -9.37 -0.87 4.80
C LEU A 52 -10.26 0.01 5.67
N LYS A 53 -9.88 1.27 5.87
CA LYS A 53 -10.71 2.25 6.59
C LYS A 53 -12.05 2.48 5.87
N MET A 54 -12.02 2.74 4.56
CA MET A 54 -13.23 2.94 3.76
C MET A 54 -14.15 1.73 3.82
N THR A 55 -13.62 0.52 3.62
CA THR A 55 -14.39 -0.73 3.73
C THR A 55 -14.99 -0.90 5.11
N SER A 56 -14.23 -0.63 6.18
CA SER A 56 -14.74 -0.71 7.55
C SER A 56 -15.87 0.29 7.82
N GLU A 57 -15.79 1.50 7.27
CA GLU A 57 -16.83 2.53 7.38
C GLU A 57 -18.11 2.11 6.64
N GLU A 58 -17.98 1.55 5.43
CA GLU A 58 -19.10 1.03 4.65
C GLU A 58 -19.80 -0.13 5.36
N ILE A 59 -19.03 -1.08 5.90
CA ILE A 59 -19.56 -2.20 6.70
C ILE A 59 -20.34 -1.67 7.89
N LYS A 60 -19.74 -0.75 8.65
CA LYS A 60 -20.39 -0.17 9.84
C LYS A 60 -21.71 0.51 9.46
N LYS A 61 -21.72 1.31 8.39
CA LYS A 61 -22.92 1.98 7.89
C LYS A 61 -24.01 0.99 7.49
N ALA A 62 -23.66 -0.10 6.80
CA ALA A 62 -24.63 -1.13 6.40
C ALA A 62 -25.31 -1.82 7.59
N PHE A 63 -24.62 -1.94 8.73
CA PHE A 63 -25.18 -2.49 9.96
C PHE A 63 -25.92 -1.46 10.83
N GLU A 64 -25.62 -0.17 10.71
CA GLU A 64 -26.34 0.91 11.43
C GLU A 64 -27.65 1.32 10.72
N GLU A 65 -27.77 1.07 9.41
CA GLU A 65 -28.97 1.31 8.61
C GLU A 65 -29.97 0.12 8.61
N ALA A 66 -29.66 -0.96 9.34
CA ALA A 66 -30.47 -2.16 9.50
C ALA A 66 -31.21 -2.17 10.85
#